data_AF-A0A8T6M227-F1
#
_entry.id   AF-A0A8T6M227-F1
#
_cell.length_a   1.000
_cell.length_b   1.000
_cell.length_c   1.000
_cell.angle_alpha   90.00
_cell.angle_beta   90.00
_cell.angle_gamma   90.00
#
_symmetry.space_group_name_H-M   'P 1'
#
loop_
_entity.id
_entity.type
_entity.pdbx_description
1 polymer ?
#
loop_
_entity_poly.entity_id
_entity_poly.type
_entity_poly.pdbx_seq_one_letter_code
_entity_poly.pdbx_strand_id
1 'polypeptide(L)'
;MFKNRNQEIQDLHKRGKTFQELAGVFGLTRSRIWQICSSHDKPIFHCKKHNRNYTKECPFCKIDSYYTEVLRKNGDIKVEIEKLRLKNRNAENVRKRKILVTKLRDEFNFSFRKIGQLLDRHYSSIIYLYDNYKQEKVGKNKN
;
A
#
# COMPACT_ATOMS: atom_id res chain seq x y z
N MET A 1 -22.32 -19.91 18.94
CA MET A 1 -21.78 -20.78 20.00
C MET A 1 -20.50 -21.53 19.56
N PHE A 2 -19.42 -20.83 19.14
CA PHE A 2 -18.13 -21.49 18.79
C PHE A 2 -16.93 -21.00 19.63
N LYS A 3 -17.13 -20.02 20.52
CA LYS A 3 -16.06 -19.44 21.34
C LYS A 3 -15.49 -20.45 22.36
N ASN A 4 -16.34 -21.27 22.98
CA ASN A 4 -15.89 -22.25 24.00
C ASN A 4 -14.96 -23.32 23.42
N ARG A 5 -15.29 -23.87 22.24
CA ARG A 5 -14.47 -24.93 21.61
C ARG A 5 -13.07 -24.45 21.22
N ASN A 6 -12.95 -23.25 20.65
CA ASN A 6 -11.64 -22.73 20.24
C ASN A 6 -10.77 -22.38 21.46
N GLN A 7 -11.37 -21.86 22.53
CA GLN A 7 -10.68 -21.56 23.78
C GLN A 7 -10.12 -22.84 24.42
N GLU A 8 -10.92 -23.90 24.45
CA GLU A 8 -10.52 -25.20 24.98
C GLU A 8 -9.37 -25.84 24.18
N ILE A 9 -9.43 -25.80 22.85
CA ILE A 9 -8.34 -26.24 21.96
C ILE A 9 -7.03 -25.50 22.28
N GLN A 10 -7.11 -24.19 22.54
CA GLN A 10 -5.95 -23.35 22.87
C GLN A 10 -5.38 -23.68 24.24
N ASP A 11 -6.22 -23.86 25.25
CA ASP A 11 -5.79 -24.18 26.61
C ASP A 11 -5.14 -25.56 26.68
N LEU A 12 -5.67 -26.54 25.95
CA LEU A 12 -5.05 -27.86 25.82
C LEU A 12 -3.71 -27.78 25.06
N HIS A 13 -3.61 -26.95 24.03
CA HIS A 13 -2.34 -26.73 23.33
C HIS A 13 -1.28 -26.09 24.25
N LYS A 14 -1.65 -25.09 25.05
CA LYS A 14 -0.77 -24.47 26.06
C LYS A 14 -0.29 -25.47 27.12
N ARG A 15 -1.08 -26.50 27.40
CA ARG A 15 -0.72 -27.62 28.30
C ARG A 15 0.16 -28.69 27.64
N GLY A 16 0.61 -28.46 26.40
CA GLY A 16 1.58 -29.31 25.70
C GLY A 16 0.98 -30.30 24.70
N LYS A 17 -0.34 -30.27 24.45
CA LYS A 17 -0.95 -31.13 23.42
C LYS A 17 -0.53 -30.69 22.02
N THR A 18 -0.16 -31.67 21.19
CA THR A 18 0.22 -31.45 19.80
C THR A 18 -1.00 -31.14 18.93
N PHE A 19 -0.78 -30.48 17.78
CA PHE A 19 -1.87 -30.18 16.84
C PHE A 19 -2.55 -31.45 16.29
N GLN A 20 -1.84 -32.58 16.25
CA GLN A 20 -2.38 -33.85 15.75
C GLN A 20 -3.29 -34.53 16.78
N GLU A 21 -2.93 -34.48 18.06
CA GLU A 21 -3.82 -34.98 19.13
C GLU A 21 -5.11 -34.14 19.20
N LEU A 22 -4.99 -32.81 19.14
CA LEU A 22 -6.13 -31.90 19.16
C LEU A 22 -7.03 -32.09 17.93
N ALA A 23 -6.44 -32.35 16.75
CA ALA A 23 -7.19 -32.67 15.55
C ALA A 23 -8.06 -33.92 15.74
N GLY A 24 -7.50 -34.96 16.36
CA GLY A 24 -8.21 -36.19 16.70
C GLY A 24 -9.33 -35.98 17.72
N VAL A 25 -9.07 -35.25 18.81
CA VAL A 25 -10.04 -35.01 19.89
C VAL A 25 -11.24 -34.18 19.42
N PHE A 26 -11.00 -33.15 18.60
CA PHE A 26 -12.04 -32.20 18.19
C PHE A 26 -12.63 -32.49 16.81
N GLY A 27 -12.18 -33.55 16.13
CA GLY A 27 -12.63 -33.90 14.77
C GLY A 27 -12.31 -32.81 13.74
N LEU A 28 -11.18 -32.10 13.90
CA LEU A 28 -10.76 -30.99 13.04
C LEU A 28 -9.48 -31.35 12.30
N THR A 29 -9.20 -30.66 11.19
CA THR A 29 -7.92 -30.83 10.50
C THR A 29 -6.79 -30.17 11.29
N ARG A 30 -5.58 -30.74 11.19
CA ARG A 30 -4.36 -30.17 11.79
C ARG A 30 -4.17 -28.68 11.42
N SER A 31 -4.45 -28.31 10.16
CA SER A 31 -4.38 -26.92 9.70
C SER A 31 -5.40 -26.02 10.40
N ARG A 32 -6.60 -26.53 10.70
CA ARG A 32 -7.62 -25.78 11.43
C ARG A 32 -7.24 -25.57 12.89
N ILE A 33 -6.67 -26.59 13.54
CA ILE A 33 -6.11 -26.47 14.89
C ILE A 33 -4.96 -25.45 14.89
N TRP A 34 -4.03 -25.55 13.95
CA TRP A 34 -2.92 -24.61 13.82
C TRP A 34 -3.41 -23.16 13.68
N GLN A 35 -4.45 -22.92 12.88
CA GLN A 35 -5.07 -21.59 12.80
C GLN A 35 -5.64 -21.15 14.16
N ILE A 36 -6.41 -22.01 14.85
CA ILE A 36 -7.01 -21.69 16.15
C ILE A 36 -5.93 -21.33 17.19
N CYS A 37 -4.84 -22.08 17.25
CA CYS A 37 -3.72 -21.84 18.17
C CYS A 37 -2.86 -20.64 17.76
N SER A 38 -2.57 -20.48 16.46
CA SER A 38 -1.72 -19.39 15.94
C SER A 38 -2.41 -18.03 15.86
N SER A 39 -3.73 -17.97 16.06
CA SER A 39 -4.53 -16.74 15.95
C SER A 39 -4.30 -15.74 17.09
N HIS A 40 -3.77 -16.16 18.24
CA HIS A 40 -3.66 -15.29 19.43
C HIS A 40 -2.25 -14.79 19.76
N ASP A 41 -1.18 -15.41 19.22
CA ASP A 41 0.20 -15.04 19.59
C ASP A 41 0.87 -14.02 18.66
N LYS A 42 0.13 -13.49 17.67
CA LYS A 42 0.60 -12.34 16.91
C LYS A 42 -0.21 -11.13 17.34
N PRO A 43 0.42 -10.06 17.89
CA PRO A 43 -0.30 -8.83 18.16
C PRO A 43 -0.96 -8.36 16.86
N ILE A 44 -2.29 -8.43 16.83
CA ILE A 44 -3.06 -7.98 15.69
C ILE A 44 -3.22 -6.47 15.83
N PHE A 45 -2.46 -5.73 15.06
CA PHE A 45 -2.63 -4.29 14.92
C PHE A 45 -3.90 -4.02 14.10
N HIS A 46 -4.89 -3.38 14.72
CA HIS A 46 -6.07 -2.88 14.01
C HIS A 46 -5.80 -1.49 13.43
N CYS A 47 -5.82 -1.38 12.10
CA CYS A 47 -5.71 -0.10 11.42
C CYS A 47 -7.07 0.57 11.30
N LYS A 48 -7.30 1.65 12.07
CA LYS A 48 -8.55 2.44 12.02
C LYS A 48 -8.81 3.03 10.62
N LYS A 49 -7.78 3.55 9.95
CA LYS A 49 -7.90 4.21 8.62
C LYS A 49 -8.44 3.26 7.53
N HIS A 50 -8.00 2.01 7.55
CA HIS A 50 -8.38 1.02 6.52
C HIS A 50 -9.33 -0.06 7.05
N ASN A 51 -9.78 0.08 8.30
CA ASN A 51 -10.66 -0.84 9.04
C ASN A 51 -10.28 -2.32 8.87
N ARG A 52 -9.00 -2.64 9.04
CA ARG A 52 -8.43 -3.97 8.80
C ARG A 52 -7.38 -4.34 9.84
N ASN A 53 -7.27 -5.63 10.08
CA ASN A 53 -6.36 -6.25 11.02
C ASN A 53 -5.08 -6.71 10.32
N TYR A 54 -3.92 -6.39 10.89
CA TYR A 54 -2.60 -6.74 10.37
C TYR A 54 -1.72 -7.33 11.47
N THR A 55 -0.76 -8.18 11.10
CA THR A 55 0.13 -8.86 12.06
C THR A 55 1.26 -8.00 12.62
N LYS A 56 1.54 -6.85 12.00
CA LYS A 56 2.61 -5.93 12.40
C LYS A 56 2.14 -4.48 12.26
N GLU A 57 1.95 -4.05 11.01
CA GLU A 57 1.52 -2.69 10.67
C GLU A 57 0.66 -2.72 9.40
N CYS A 58 -0.05 -1.61 9.15
CA CYS A 58 -0.82 -1.46 7.92
C CYS A 58 0.10 -1.06 6.76
N PRO A 59 0.26 -1.89 5.70
CA PRO A 59 1.16 -1.59 4.59
C PRO A 59 0.72 -0.35 3.80
N PHE A 60 -0.59 -0.09 3.72
CA PHE A 60 -1.13 1.10 3.07
C PHE A 60 -0.77 2.37 3.83
N CYS A 61 -0.87 2.36 5.17
CA CYS A 61 -0.46 3.50 5.98
C CYS A 61 1.05 3.73 5.88
N LYS A 62 1.84 2.66 5.90
CA LYS A 62 3.30 2.75 5.76
C LYS A 62 3.71 3.45 4.45
N ILE A 63 3.09 3.06 3.34
CA ILE A 63 3.33 3.67 2.03
C ILE A 63 2.90 5.15 2.03
N ASP A 64 1.73 5.47 2.59
CA ASP A 64 1.29 6.87 2.71
C ASP A 64 2.23 7.73 3.57
N SER A 65 2.75 7.17 4.67
CA SER A 65 3.75 7.82 5.52
C SER A 65 5.04 8.07 4.76
N TYR A 66 5.51 7.10 3.96
CA TYR A 66 6.67 7.27 3.08
C TYR A 66 6.47 8.45 2.12
N TYR A 67 5.34 8.52 1.40
CA TYR A 67 5.07 9.62 0.47
C TYR A 67 5.01 10.97 1.18
N THR A 68 4.38 11.02 2.34
CA THR A 68 4.31 12.24 3.16
C THR A 68 5.69 12.73 3.56
N GLU A 69 6.58 11.81 3.97
CA GLU A 69 7.93 12.13 4.38
C GLU A 69 8.79 12.63 3.21
N VAL A 70 8.65 12.02 2.03
CA VAL A 70 9.34 12.49 0.81
C VAL A 70 8.92 13.91 0.46
N LEU A 71 7.61 14.22 0.48
CA LEU A 71 7.11 15.57 0.21
C LEU A 71 7.51 16.57 1.29
N ARG A 72 7.64 16.14 2.55
CA ARG A 72 8.11 16.99 3.66
C ARG A 72 9.56 17.42 3.45
N LYS A 73 10.41 16.49 3.00
CA LYS A 73 11.83 16.77 2.70
C LYS A 73 12.02 17.59 1.42
N ASN A 74 11.07 17.52 0.49
CA ASN A 74 11.13 18.20 -0.81
C ASN A 74 9.98 19.21 -0.94
N GLY A 75 10.03 20.27 -0.14
CA GLY A 75 8.96 21.27 -0.07
C GLY A 75 8.70 22.01 -1.38
N ASP A 76 9.71 22.17 -2.23
CA ASP A 76 9.63 22.72 -3.59
C ASP A 76 8.68 21.91 -4.47
N ILE A 77 8.79 20.59 -4.44
CA ILE A 77 7.93 19.67 -5.21
C ILE A 77 6.49 19.77 -4.76
N LYS A 78 6.24 19.93 -3.45
CA LYS A 78 4.89 20.14 -2.92
C LYS A 78 4.26 21.40 -3.50
N VAL A 79 5.02 22.49 -3.62
CA VAL A 79 4.55 23.75 -4.22
C VAL A 79 4.25 23.57 -5.72
N GLU A 80 5.10 22.84 -6.44
CA GLU A 80 4.87 22.53 -7.86
C GLU A 80 3.60 21.70 -8.08
N ILE A 81 3.36 20.69 -7.23
CA ILE A 81 2.14 19.87 -7.27
C ILE A 81 0.91 20.76 -7.16
N GLU A 82 0.84 21.66 -6.17
CA GLU A 82 -0.32 22.54 -5.98
C GLU A 82 -0.55 23.47 -7.18
N LYS A 83 0.52 24.05 -7.74
CA LYS A 83 0.42 24.90 -8.94
C LYS A 83 -0.12 24.13 -10.16
N LEU A 84 0.30 22.89 -10.33
CA LEU A 84 -0.03 22.07 -11.50
C LEU A 84 -1.28 21.19 -11.34
N ARG A 85 -1.87 21.17 -10.14
CA ARG A 85 -3.11 20.46 -9.82
C ARG A 85 -4.30 21.01 -10.61
N LEU A 86 -4.33 22.32 -10.87
CA LEU A 86 -5.39 22.96 -11.67
C LEU A 86 -5.52 22.30 -13.05
N LYS A 87 -6.73 22.22 -13.61
CA LYS A 87 -6.99 21.50 -14.88
C LYS A 87 -6.58 22.26 -16.16
N ASN A 88 -5.88 23.39 -16.05
CA ASN A 88 -5.44 24.21 -17.19
C ASN A 88 -4.61 23.38 -18.20
N ARG A 89 -5.09 23.32 -19.45
CA ARG A 89 -4.50 22.50 -20.52
C ARG A 89 -3.55 23.26 -21.46
N ASN A 90 -3.10 24.46 -21.09
CA ASN A 90 -2.09 25.15 -21.90
C ASN A 90 -0.84 24.26 -22.09
N ALA A 91 -0.18 24.40 -23.24
CA ALA A 91 0.92 23.52 -23.63
C ALA A 91 2.07 23.53 -22.60
N GLU A 92 2.33 24.70 -22.01
CA GLU A 92 3.36 24.87 -20.99
C GLU A 92 3.05 24.07 -19.71
N ASN A 93 1.84 24.16 -19.15
CA ASN A 93 1.49 23.39 -17.95
C ASN A 93 1.40 21.90 -18.24
N VAL A 94 0.98 21.50 -19.44
CA VAL A 94 1.02 20.09 -19.84
C VAL A 94 2.48 19.59 -19.83
N ARG A 95 3.41 20.36 -20.41
CA ARG A 95 4.84 20.02 -20.39
C ARG A 95 5.41 20.00 -18.96
N LYS A 96 5.10 20.99 -18.12
CA LYS A 96 5.51 21.01 -16.71
C LYS A 96 4.98 19.80 -15.95
N ARG A 97 3.72 19.41 -16.17
CA ARG A 97 3.15 18.18 -15.58
C ARG A 97 3.88 16.92 -16.03
N LYS A 98 4.21 16.78 -17.32
CA LYS A 98 4.99 15.64 -17.83
C LYS A 98 6.32 15.50 -17.08
N ILE A 99 7.05 16.61 -16.91
CA ILE A 99 8.31 16.65 -16.17
C ILE A 99 8.08 16.25 -14.70
N LEU A 100 7.14 16.88 -14.02
CA LEU A 100 6.85 16.59 -12.61
C LEU A 100 6.42 15.14 -12.40
N VAL A 101 5.55 14.59 -13.25
CA VAL A 101 5.12 13.19 -13.19
C VAL A 101 6.31 12.25 -13.32
N THR A 102 7.21 12.52 -14.26
CA THR A 102 8.42 11.72 -14.48
C THR A 102 9.34 11.79 -13.27
N LYS A 103 9.57 13.00 -12.71
CA LYS A 103 10.35 13.20 -11.49
C LYS A 103 9.78 12.43 -10.30
N LEU A 104 8.46 12.56 -10.05
CA LEU A 104 7.75 11.84 -9.00
C LEU A 104 7.83 10.31 -9.16
N ARG A 105 7.79 9.83 -10.39
CA ARG A 105 7.84 8.39 -10.68
C ARG A 105 9.25 7.83 -10.56
N ASP A 106 10.23 8.46 -11.21
CA ASP A 106 11.56 7.89 -11.39
C ASP A 106 12.48 8.18 -10.20
N GLU A 107 12.44 9.40 -9.66
CA GLU A 107 13.34 9.80 -8.56
C GLU A 107 12.76 9.41 -7.19
N PHE A 108 11.44 9.55 -7.01
CA PHE A 108 10.79 9.31 -5.71
C PHE A 108 9.99 8.01 -5.64
N ASN A 109 9.91 7.25 -6.74
CA ASN A 109 9.18 5.99 -6.82
C ASN A 109 7.70 6.09 -6.37
N PHE A 110 7.04 7.21 -6.67
CA PHE A 110 5.61 7.33 -6.39
C PHE A 110 4.84 6.42 -7.36
N SER A 111 3.75 5.81 -6.88
CA SER A 111 2.84 5.07 -7.75
C SER A 111 2.03 6.04 -8.62
N PHE A 112 1.66 5.64 -9.84
CA PHE A 112 0.81 6.46 -10.71
C PHE A 112 -0.51 6.85 -10.06
N ARG A 113 -1.08 5.95 -9.23
CA ARG A 113 -2.28 6.24 -8.46
C ARG A 113 -2.06 7.38 -7.45
N LYS A 114 -0.92 7.37 -6.73
CA LYS A 114 -0.59 8.44 -5.79
C LYS A 114 -0.34 9.76 -6.51
N ILE A 115 0.40 9.74 -7.61
CA ILE A 115 0.65 10.94 -8.43
C ILE A 115 -0.68 11.50 -8.94
N GLY A 116 -1.60 10.64 -9.38
CA GLY A 116 -2.94 11.03 -9.78
C GLY A 116 -3.74 11.70 -8.66
N GLN A 117 -3.71 11.14 -7.46
CA GLN A 117 -4.33 11.75 -6.27
C GLN A 117 -3.74 13.14 -5.97
N LEU A 118 -2.42 13.31 -6.03
CA LEU A 118 -1.75 14.59 -5.77
C LEU A 118 -2.12 15.66 -6.81
N LEU A 119 -2.25 15.27 -8.07
CA LEU A 119 -2.54 16.19 -9.18
C LEU A 119 -4.03 16.30 -9.52
N ASP A 120 -4.93 15.73 -8.71
CA ASP A 120 -6.38 15.64 -8.96
C ASP A 120 -6.72 15.10 -10.36
N ARG A 121 -6.08 13.99 -10.71
CA ARG A 121 -6.19 13.34 -12.03
C ARG A 121 -6.33 11.84 -11.89
N HIS A 122 -7.04 11.26 -12.86
CA HIS A 122 -7.13 9.82 -12.97
C HIS A 122 -5.76 9.22 -13.31
N TYR A 123 -5.44 8.05 -12.76
CA TYR A 123 -4.12 7.43 -12.91
C TYR A 123 -3.76 7.13 -14.37
N SER A 124 -4.74 6.82 -15.23
CA SER A 124 -4.50 6.62 -16.67
C SER A 124 -4.00 7.88 -17.37
N SER A 125 -4.47 9.06 -16.96
CA SER A 125 -3.96 10.34 -17.47
C SER A 125 -2.52 10.58 -17.03
N ILE A 126 -2.12 10.08 -15.86
CA ILE A 126 -0.74 10.18 -15.38
C ILE A 126 0.18 9.27 -16.19
N ILE A 127 -0.26 8.02 -16.45
CA ILE A 127 0.46 7.08 -17.31
C ILE A 127 0.69 7.71 -18.69
N TYR A 128 -0.36 8.27 -19.30
CA TYR A 128 -0.24 8.95 -20.58
C TYR A 128 0.81 10.09 -20.57
N LEU A 129 0.81 10.93 -19.53
CA LEU A 129 1.80 12.02 -19.41
C LEU A 129 3.23 11.49 -19.27
N TYR A 130 3.41 10.41 -18.50
CA TYR A 130 4.70 9.76 -18.30
C TYR A 130 5.23 9.15 -19.60
N ASP A 131 4.44 8.30 -20.24
CA ASP A 131 4.84 7.58 -21.45
C ASP A 131 5.14 8.55 -22.60
N ASN A 132 4.28 9.56 -22.77
CA ASN A 132 4.46 10.56 -23.81
C ASN A 132 5.76 11.38 -23.60
N TYR A 133 6.12 11.71 -22.34
CA TYR A 133 7.39 12.38 -22.05
C TYR A 133 8.60 11.50 -22.33
N LYS A 134 8.54 10.21 -21.97
CA LYS A 134 9.60 9.24 -22.26
C LYS A 134 9.82 9.09 -23.77
N GLN A 135 8.75 9.01 -24.55
CA GLN A 135 8.83 8.94 -26.01
C GLN A 135 9.46 10.21 -26.62
N GLU A 136 9.06 11.41 -26.16
CA GLU A 136 9.64 12.68 -26.61
C GLU A 136 11.15 12.77 -26.34
N LYS A 137 11.62 12.22 -25.21
CA LYS A 137 13.05 12.17 -24.86
C LYS A 137 13.83 11.18 -25.71
N VAL A 138 13.27 10.01 -25.98
CA VAL A 138 13.90 8.99 -26.85
C VAL A 138 14.01 9.49 -28.29
N GLY A 139 12.99 10.19 -28.81
CA GLY A 139 13.01 10.76 -30.15
C GLY A 139 14.04 11.88 -30.33
N LYS A 140 14.35 12.64 -29.27
CA LYS A 140 15.36 13.72 -29.31
C LYS A 140 16.81 13.25 -29.25
N ASN A 141 17.07 12.04 -28.77
CA ASN A 141 18.42 11.47 -28.74
C ASN A 141 18.81 10.76 -30.05
N LYS A 142 17.94 10.80 -31.08
CA LYS A 142 18.16 10.17 -32.38
C LYS A 142 18.44 11.17 -33.51
N ASN A 143 18.47 12.47 -33.20
CA ASN A 143 18.88 13.56 -34.09
C ASN A 143 20.11 14.24 -33.49
#